data_AF-A0A496BIW5-F1
#
_entry.id   AF-A0A496BIW5-F1
#
_cell.length_a   1.000
_cell.length_b   1.000
_cell.length_c   1.000
_cell.angle_alpha   90.00
_cell.angle_beta   90.00
_cell.angle_gamma   90.00
#
_symmetry.space_group_name_H-M   'P 1'
#
loop_
_entity.id
_entity.type
_entity.pdbx_description
1 polymer ?
#
loop_
_entity_poly.entity_id
_entity_poly.type
_entity_poly.pdbx_seq_one_letter_code
_entity_poly.pdbx_strand_id
1 'polypeptide(L)'
;MNAGDSLTEGFLNPHDILRIGRTAIEGVAVEGEEAVWAYLVDEVQRVYGAGTINDKHVETIVRQMLTKVRIKEPGDTNFYPNDEVQRKVFARINNEVEDRGEIPATGEPILQSISKASLSTDSFISAASFQQTTKVLTDAAVSGQRDKLYGLKENVILGRLIPVGSGFSDFRNLEVDTTDAEISEASDD
;
A
#
# COMPACT_ATOMS: atom_id res chain seq x y z
N MET A 1 -19.14 -25.12 -13.59
CA MET A 1 -19.16 -23.65 -13.47
C MET A 1 -18.83 -23.33 -12.03
N ASN A 2 -17.62 -22.85 -11.81
CA ASN A 2 -17.13 -22.41 -10.52
C ASN A 2 -17.25 -20.88 -10.44
N ALA A 3 -17.24 -20.32 -9.23
CA ALA A 3 -17.18 -18.87 -9.05
C ALA A 3 -15.88 -18.34 -9.68
N GLY A 4 -15.99 -17.39 -10.62
CA GLY A 4 -14.87 -16.79 -11.34
C GLY A 4 -14.67 -17.27 -12.79
N ASP A 5 -15.43 -18.24 -13.27
CA ASP A 5 -15.38 -18.65 -14.67
C ASP A 5 -15.94 -17.54 -15.58
N SER A 6 -15.24 -17.22 -16.67
CA SER A 6 -15.70 -16.19 -17.60
C SER A 6 -16.97 -16.64 -18.34
N LEU A 7 -18.02 -15.83 -18.25
CA LEU A 7 -19.29 -16.07 -18.93
C LEU A 7 -19.34 -15.40 -20.31
N THR A 8 -18.50 -14.39 -20.53
CA THR A 8 -18.45 -13.58 -21.75
C THR A 8 -17.00 -13.41 -22.21
N GLU A 9 -16.79 -13.20 -23.51
CA GLU A 9 -15.48 -12.79 -24.02
C GLU A 9 -15.23 -11.30 -23.72
N GLY A 10 -13.99 -10.95 -23.38
CA GLY A 10 -13.59 -9.57 -23.13
C GLY A 10 -12.59 -9.42 -21.98
N PHE A 11 -12.26 -8.17 -21.67
CA PHE A 11 -11.37 -7.83 -20.56
C PHE A 11 -12.07 -8.03 -19.22
N LEU A 12 -11.33 -8.57 -18.25
CA LEU A 12 -11.82 -8.73 -16.90
C LEU A 12 -11.76 -7.41 -16.14
N ASN A 13 -12.78 -7.14 -15.33
CA ASN A 13 -12.79 -5.99 -14.44
C ASN A 13 -11.99 -6.31 -13.16
N PRO A 14 -10.93 -5.53 -12.83
CA PRO A 14 -10.14 -5.74 -11.62
C PRO A 14 -10.96 -5.75 -10.32
N HIS A 15 -12.04 -4.97 -10.26
CA HIS A 15 -12.93 -4.95 -9.09
C HIS A 15 -13.71 -6.26 -8.92
N ASP A 16 -14.11 -6.88 -10.03
CA ASP A 16 -14.81 -8.17 -9.99
C ASP A 16 -13.85 -9.29 -9.63
N ILE A 17 -12.60 -9.25 -10.12
CA ILE A 17 -11.55 -10.19 -9.72
C ILE A 17 -11.30 -10.09 -8.20
N LEU A 18 -11.24 -8.88 -7.64
CA LEU A 18 -11.02 -8.69 -6.19
C LEU A 18 -12.16 -9.29 -5.37
N ARG A 19 -13.41 -9.08 -5.79
CA ARG A 19 -14.60 -9.54 -5.08
C ARG A 19 -14.77 -11.05 -5.15
N ILE A 20 -14.48 -11.64 -6.32
CA ILE A 20 -14.61 -13.08 -6.54
C ILE A 20 -13.42 -13.82 -5.91
N GLY A 21 -12.26 -13.17 -5.82
CA GLY A 21 -11.05 -13.73 -5.23
C GLY A 21 -10.54 -14.93 -6.02
N ARG A 22 -10.82 -15.00 -7.31
CA ARG A 22 -10.34 -16.08 -8.19
C ARG A 22 -10.23 -15.58 -9.62
N THR A 23 -9.10 -15.88 -10.26
CA THR A 23 -8.90 -15.69 -11.69
C THR A 23 -8.05 -16.83 -12.25
N ALA A 24 -8.12 -17.02 -13.57
CA ALA A 24 -7.19 -17.87 -14.29
C ALA A 24 -6.33 -16.99 -15.20
N ILE A 25 -5.02 -16.96 -14.95
CA ILE A 25 -4.05 -16.28 -15.81
C ILE A 25 -3.29 -17.38 -16.55
N GLU A 26 -3.40 -17.41 -17.87
CA GLU A 26 -2.75 -18.41 -18.72
C GLU A 26 -2.97 -19.87 -18.28
N GLY A 27 -4.14 -20.17 -17.71
CA GLY A 27 -4.51 -21.50 -17.23
C GLY A 27 -4.07 -21.83 -15.80
N VAL A 28 -3.41 -20.91 -15.09
CA VAL A 28 -3.06 -21.03 -13.68
C VAL A 28 -4.12 -20.34 -12.83
N ALA A 29 -4.75 -21.09 -11.92
CA ALA A 29 -5.71 -20.55 -10.97
C ALA A 29 -4.99 -19.79 -9.85
N VAL A 30 -5.31 -18.51 -9.69
CA VAL A 30 -4.83 -17.65 -8.60
C VAL A 30 -6.02 -17.23 -7.76
N GLU A 31 -5.89 -17.31 -6.44
CA GLU A 31 -6.96 -17.05 -5.47
C GLU A 31 -6.65 -15.84 -4.58
N GLY A 32 -7.68 -15.24 -3.99
CA GLY A 32 -7.58 -14.11 -3.06
C GLY A 32 -7.22 -12.76 -3.72
N GLU A 33 -6.63 -11.86 -2.93
CA GLU A 33 -6.14 -10.55 -3.40
C GLU A 33 -5.02 -10.69 -4.45
N GLU A 34 -4.27 -11.78 -4.39
CA GLU A 34 -3.16 -12.09 -5.32
C GLU A 34 -3.65 -12.26 -6.75
N ALA A 35 -4.90 -12.69 -6.94
CA ALA A 35 -5.54 -12.79 -8.25
C ALA A 35 -5.55 -11.43 -8.99
N VAL A 36 -5.86 -10.35 -8.26
CA VAL A 36 -5.88 -8.99 -8.82
C VAL A 36 -4.47 -8.49 -9.06
N TRP A 37 -3.54 -8.81 -8.16
CA TRP A 37 -2.14 -8.43 -8.31
C TRP A 37 -1.53 -9.02 -9.57
N ALA A 38 -1.64 -10.33 -9.74
CA ALA A 38 -1.12 -11.04 -10.89
C ALA A 38 -1.75 -10.52 -12.19
N TYR A 39 -3.07 -10.29 -12.19
CA TYR A 39 -3.76 -9.74 -13.37
C TYR A 39 -3.25 -8.35 -13.76
N LEU A 40 -3.08 -7.45 -12.78
CA LEU A 40 -2.62 -6.09 -13.06
C LEU A 40 -1.15 -6.04 -13.50
N VAL A 41 -0.29 -6.86 -12.89
CA VAL A 41 1.13 -6.95 -13.28
C VAL A 41 1.25 -7.49 -14.71
N ASP A 42 0.57 -8.58 -15.01
CA ASP A 42 0.57 -9.22 -16.33
C ASP A 42 0.03 -8.27 -17.42
N GLU A 43 -1.07 -7.57 -17.18
CA GLU A 43 -1.63 -6.63 -18.15
C GLU A 43 -0.73 -5.42 -18.41
N VAL A 44 -0.05 -4.90 -17.39
CA VAL A 44 0.94 -3.84 -17.56
C VAL A 44 2.15 -4.36 -18.34
N GLN A 45 2.65 -5.55 -17.99
CA GLN A 45 3.81 -6.14 -18.67
C GLN A 45 3.54 -6.48 -20.14
N ARG A 46 2.31 -6.87 -20.50
CA ARG A 46 1.90 -7.07 -21.90
C ARG A 46 2.08 -5.81 -22.75
N VAL A 47 1.88 -4.62 -22.18
CA VAL A 47 2.04 -3.35 -22.90
C VAL A 47 3.51 -2.93 -23.00
N TYR A 48 4.28 -3.11 -21.93
CA TYR A 48 5.69 -2.70 -21.86
C TYR A 48 6.67 -3.71 -22.49
N GLY A 49 6.22 -4.95 -22.72
CA GLY A 49 7.02 -6.04 -23.23
C GLY A 49 7.91 -6.67 -22.14
N ALA A 50 8.04 -8.00 -22.19
CA ALA A 50 8.82 -8.75 -21.23
C ALA A 50 10.28 -8.23 -21.14
N GLY A 51 10.66 -7.73 -19.96
CA GLY A 51 12.06 -7.42 -19.63
C GLY A 51 12.45 -5.93 -19.61
N THR A 52 11.57 -5.00 -19.97
CA THR A 52 11.89 -3.56 -19.87
C THR A 52 11.78 -3.02 -18.44
N ILE A 53 10.82 -3.54 -17.67
CA ILE A 53 10.55 -3.15 -16.29
C ILE A 53 10.45 -4.41 -15.43
N ASN A 54 11.13 -4.44 -14.29
CA ASN A 54 11.01 -5.55 -13.34
C ASN A 54 9.65 -5.50 -12.62
N ASP A 55 9.02 -6.66 -12.45
CA ASP A 55 7.70 -6.80 -11.82
C ASP A 55 7.63 -6.13 -10.45
N LYS A 56 8.72 -6.14 -9.67
CA LYS A 56 8.81 -5.50 -8.34
C LYS A 56 8.36 -4.03 -8.35
N HIS A 57 8.60 -3.30 -9.43
CA HIS A 57 8.17 -1.91 -9.56
C HIS A 57 6.66 -1.80 -9.70
N VAL A 58 6.07 -2.63 -10.57
CA VAL A 58 4.63 -2.65 -10.80
C VAL A 58 3.91 -3.16 -9.55
N GLU A 59 4.40 -4.22 -8.93
CA GLU A 59 3.89 -4.75 -7.65
C GLU A 59 3.87 -3.70 -6.55
N THR A 60 4.91 -2.88 -6.46
CA THR A 60 4.98 -1.80 -5.46
C THR A 60 3.88 -0.75 -5.70
N ILE A 61 3.57 -0.45 -6.96
CA ILE A 61 2.47 0.47 -7.32
C ILE A 61 1.11 -0.18 -7.04
N VAL A 62 0.90 -1.43 -7.45
CA VAL A 62 -0.35 -2.17 -7.22
C VAL A 62 -0.63 -2.33 -5.72
N ARG A 63 0.40 -2.57 -4.91
CA ARG A 63 0.29 -2.58 -3.45
C ARG A 63 -0.29 -1.28 -2.91
N GLN A 64 0.10 -0.13 -3.48
CA GLN A 64 -0.40 1.17 -3.05
C GLN A 64 -1.91 1.32 -3.35
N MET A 65 -2.41 0.69 -4.41
CA MET A 65 -3.81 0.70 -4.81
C MET A 65 -4.72 -0.12 -3.87
N LEU A 66 -4.17 -1.02 -3.05
CA LEU A 66 -4.89 -1.92 -2.12
C LEU A 66 -4.59 -1.62 -0.64
N THR A 67 -4.30 -0.35 -0.34
CA THR A 67 -3.94 0.09 1.02
C THR A 67 -5.16 0.23 1.95
N LYS A 68 -6.38 0.26 1.40
CA LYS A 68 -7.62 0.52 2.12
C LYS A 68 -8.50 -0.72 2.21
N VAL A 69 -9.25 -0.81 3.30
CA VAL A 69 -10.24 -1.85 3.60
C VAL A 69 -11.57 -1.17 3.88
N ARG A 70 -12.64 -1.68 3.29
CA ARG A 70 -14.01 -1.28 3.59
C ARG A 70 -14.58 -2.18 4.67
N ILE A 71 -15.11 -1.58 5.73
CA ILE A 71 -15.71 -2.32 6.84
C ILE A 71 -17.05 -2.91 6.42
N LYS A 72 -17.23 -4.23 6.61
CA LYS A 72 -18.52 -4.92 6.45
C LYS A 72 -19.27 -4.91 7.77
N GLU A 73 -18.68 -5.56 8.78
CA GLU A 73 -19.25 -5.64 10.12
C GLU A 73 -18.24 -5.06 11.11
N PRO A 74 -18.64 -4.06 11.91
CA PRO A 74 -17.72 -3.40 12.82
C PRO A 74 -17.37 -4.24 14.07
N GLY A 75 -18.11 -5.32 14.35
CA GLY A 75 -17.92 -6.09 15.59
C GLY A 75 -18.01 -5.19 16.82
N ASP A 76 -17.08 -5.39 17.77
CA ASP A 76 -16.95 -4.57 18.98
C ASP A 76 -15.93 -3.42 18.81
N THR A 77 -15.51 -3.13 17.57
CA THR A 77 -14.59 -2.04 17.28
C THR A 77 -15.30 -0.70 17.15
N ASN A 78 -14.53 0.40 17.18
CA ASN A 78 -15.06 1.75 16.94
C ASN A 78 -15.25 2.10 15.45
N PHE A 79 -15.31 1.12 14.56
CA PHE A 79 -15.55 1.36 13.13
C PHE A 79 -17.04 1.54 12.83
N TYR A 80 -17.36 2.27 11.75
CA TYR A 80 -18.70 2.29 11.20
C TYR A 80 -18.82 1.39 9.96
N PRO A 81 -20.00 0.78 9.72
CA PRO A 81 -20.24 0.04 8.49
C PRO A 81 -20.00 0.90 7.25
N ASN A 82 -19.32 0.34 6.25
CA ASN A 82 -18.88 0.99 5.01
C ASN A 82 -17.75 2.03 5.14
N ASP A 83 -17.16 2.21 6.32
CA ASP A 83 -15.97 3.08 6.44
C ASP A 83 -14.79 2.55 5.63
N GLU A 84 -14.03 3.46 5.01
CA GLU A 84 -12.80 3.15 4.28
C GLU A 84 -11.57 3.47 5.14
N VAL A 85 -11.06 2.47 5.82
CA VAL A 85 -9.93 2.60 6.75
C VAL A 85 -8.65 2.06 6.13
N GLN A 86 -7.50 2.50 6.64
CA GLN A 86 -6.23 1.92 6.21
C GLN A 86 -6.08 0.50 6.71
N ARG A 87 -5.54 -0.38 5.85
CA ARG A 87 -5.28 -1.78 6.19
C ARG A 87 -4.40 -1.94 7.43
N LYS A 88 -3.38 -1.09 7.60
CA LYS A 88 -2.51 -1.11 8.79
C LYS A 88 -3.26 -0.72 10.08
N VAL A 89 -4.15 0.28 9.98
CA VAL A 89 -4.95 0.75 11.12
C VAL A 89 -6.02 -0.27 11.48
N PHE A 90 -6.67 -0.85 10.47
CA PHE A 90 -7.63 -1.95 10.62
C PHE A 90 -7.00 -3.16 11.32
N ALA A 91 -5.86 -3.64 10.83
CA ALA A 91 -5.14 -4.76 11.43
C ALA A 91 -4.74 -4.49 12.89
N ARG A 92 -4.21 -3.29 13.16
CA ARG A 92 -3.82 -2.91 14.53
C ARG A 92 -5.02 -2.91 15.48
N ILE A 93 -6.13 -2.28 15.10
CA ILE A 93 -7.33 -2.18 15.94
C ILE A 93 -7.95 -3.56 16.16
N ASN A 94 -8.01 -4.40 15.13
CA ASN A 94 -8.53 -5.76 15.27
C ASN A 94 -7.68 -6.61 16.21
N ASN A 95 -6.35 -6.55 16.10
CA ASN A 95 -5.46 -7.26 17.03
C ASN A 95 -5.69 -6.79 18.47
N GLU A 96 -5.82 -5.48 18.71
CA GLU A 96 -6.09 -4.93 20.05
C GLU A 96 -7.44 -5.37 20.63
N VAL A 97 -8.44 -5.64 19.79
CA VAL A 97 -9.79 -6.08 20.18
C VAL A 97 -9.78 -7.59 20.45
N GLU A 98 -9.10 -8.35 19.60
CA GLU A 98 -8.90 -9.79 19.76
C GLU A 98 -8.11 -10.11 21.03
N ASP A 99 -7.08 -9.31 21.35
CA ASP A 99 -6.31 -9.42 22.60
C ASP A 99 -7.18 -9.19 23.86
N ARG A 100 -8.27 -8.44 23.73
CA ARG A 100 -9.27 -8.25 24.80
C ARG A 100 -10.33 -9.34 24.86
N GLY A 101 -10.33 -10.28 23.92
CA GLY A 101 -11.34 -11.34 23.79
C GLY A 101 -12.67 -10.84 23.22
N GLU A 102 -12.68 -9.68 22.57
CA GLU A 102 -13.85 -9.07 21.92
C GLU A 102 -13.93 -9.48 20.44
N ILE A 103 -15.05 -9.20 19.77
CA ILE A 103 -15.27 -9.59 18.37
C ILE A 103 -14.59 -8.58 17.44
N PRO A 104 -13.58 -8.98 16.64
CA PRO A 104 -12.91 -8.08 15.70
C PRO A 104 -13.82 -7.68 14.54
N ALA A 105 -13.52 -6.55 13.89
CA ALA A 105 -14.26 -6.11 12.72
C ALA A 105 -13.92 -6.97 11.49
N THR A 106 -14.91 -7.19 10.64
CA THR A 106 -14.71 -7.80 9.32
C THR A 106 -14.72 -6.72 8.24
N GLY A 107 -13.83 -6.85 7.26
CA GLY A 107 -13.72 -5.90 6.17
C GLY A 107 -13.26 -6.57 4.89
N GLU A 108 -13.54 -5.94 3.77
CA GLU A 108 -13.06 -6.36 2.45
C GLU A 108 -12.05 -5.35 1.90
N PRO A 109 -10.95 -5.81 1.28
CA PRO A 109 -10.02 -4.91 0.60
C PRO A 109 -10.75 -4.16 -0.52
N ILE A 110 -10.34 -2.90 -0.74
CA ILE A 110 -10.85 -2.11 -1.86
C ILE A 110 -9.71 -1.72 -2.79
N LEU A 111 -9.91 -1.96 -4.09
CA LEU A 111 -9.02 -1.46 -5.13
C LEU A 111 -9.33 0.00 -5.40
N GLN A 112 -8.35 0.88 -5.18
CA GLN A 112 -8.46 2.30 -5.51
C GLN A 112 -7.60 2.65 -6.72
N SER A 113 -8.04 3.62 -7.52
CA SER A 113 -7.20 4.19 -8.57
C SER A 113 -5.97 4.89 -7.97
N ILE A 114 -4.87 4.99 -8.72
CA ILE A 114 -3.62 5.62 -8.25
C ILE A 114 -3.88 7.05 -7.75
N SER A 115 -4.67 7.82 -8.49
CA SER A 115 -5.03 9.20 -8.12
C SER A 115 -5.86 9.24 -6.83
N LYS A 116 -6.81 8.32 -6.65
CA LYS A 116 -7.61 8.25 -5.42
C LYS A 116 -6.77 7.82 -4.23
N ALA A 117 -5.93 6.80 -4.39
CA ALA A 117 -5.00 6.34 -3.36
C ALA A 117 -4.03 7.45 -2.92
N SER A 118 -3.59 8.29 -3.87
CA SER A 118 -2.70 9.43 -3.60
C SER A 118 -3.38 10.60 -2.88
N LEU A 119 -4.69 10.76 -3.02
CA LEU A 119 -5.49 11.77 -2.29
C LEU A 119 -5.95 11.28 -0.92
N SER A 120 -5.99 9.96 -0.70
CA SER A 120 -6.46 9.31 0.53
C SER A 120 -5.32 8.89 1.46
N THR A 121 -4.16 9.57 1.37
CA THR A 121 -3.03 9.39 2.28
C THR A 121 -3.36 9.98 3.66
N ASP A 122 -2.62 9.57 4.70
CA ASP A 122 -2.85 10.09 6.07
C ASP A 122 -2.44 11.55 6.24
N SER A 123 -1.49 12.01 5.44
CA SER A 123 -1.01 13.36 5.52
C SER A 123 -1.84 14.27 4.63
N PHE A 124 -2.58 15.17 5.26
CA PHE A 124 -3.29 16.22 4.54
C PHE A 124 -2.31 17.19 3.87
N ILE A 125 -1.09 17.39 4.39
CA ILE A 125 -0.07 18.23 3.77
C ILE A 125 0.38 17.62 2.44
N SER A 126 0.71 16.32 2.46
CA SER A 126 1.08 15.56 1.26
C SER A 126 -0.06 15.41 0.27
N ALA A 127 -1.30 15.22 0.74
CA ALA A 127 -2.48 15.13 -0.12
C ALA A 127 -2.79 16.49 -0.79
N ALA A 128 -2.73 17.59 -0.03
CA ALA A 128 -2.99 18.93 -0.53
C ALA A 128 -1.97 19.41 -1.56
N SER A 129 -0.74 18.88 -1.53
CA SER A 129 0.31 19.17 -2.50
C SER A 129 0.14 18.44 -3.84
N PHE A 130 -0.72 17.43 -3.92
CA PHE A 130 -0.97 16.69 -5.16
C PHE A 130 -2.04 17.39 -6.00
N GLN A 131 -3.29 17.39 -5.52
CA GLN A 131 -4.45 18.00 -6.18
C GLN A 131 -5.52 18.38 -5.13
N GLN A 132 -6.57 19.10 -5.56
CA GLN A 132 -7.75 19.43 -4.74
C GLN A 132 -7.43 20.15 -3.41
N THR A 133 -6.40 21.01 -3.40
CA THR A 133 -5.85 21.68 -2.21
C THR A 133 -6.92 22.32 -1.31
N THR A 134 -7.86 23.09 -1.88
CA THR A 134 -8.92 23.76 -1.10
C THR A 134 -9.79 22.76 -0.34
N LYS A 135 -10.19 21.67 -0.99
CA LYS A 135 -11.03 20.65 -0.38
C LYS A 135 -10.28 19.95 0.76
N VAL A 136 -9.06 19.48 0.49
CA VAL A 136 -8.23 18.75 1.46
C VAL A 136 -7.97 19.59 2.70
N LEU A 137 -7.61 20.87 2.54
CA LEU A 137 -7.36 21.76 3.69
C LEU A 137 -8.63 22.10 4.47
N THR A 138 -9.77 22.23 3.79
CA THR A 138 -11.06 22.47 4.46
C THR A 138 -11.46 21.26 5.31
N ASP A 139 -11.40 20.06 4.73
CA ASP A 139 -11.74 18.81 5.43
C ASP A 139 -10.82 18.58 6.65
N ALA A 140 -9.52 18.86 6.49
CA ALA A 140 -8.54 18.78 7.56
C ALA A 140 -8.79 19.80 8.68
N ALA A 141 -9.14 21.04 8.33
CA ALA A 141 -9.45 22.10 9.29
C ALA A 141 -10.73 21.81 10.08
N VAL A 142 -11.79 21.36 9.41
CA VAL A 142 -13.06 20.98 10.04
C VAL A 142 -12.88 19.80 10.99
N SER A 143 -12.07 18.82 10.58
CA SER A 143 -11.80 17.61 11.38
C SER A 143 -10.72 17.82 12.45
N GLY A 144 -10.07 19.00 12.50
CA GLY A 144 -8.94 19.27 13.40
C GLY A 144 -7.76 18.31 13.21
N GLN A 145 -7.52 17.83 11.99
CA GLN A 145 -6.50 16.83 11.71
C GLN A 145 -5.09 17.34 12.04
N ARG A 146 -4.25 16.44 12.57
CA ARG A 146 -2.84 16.71 12.87
C ARG A 146 -1.96 15.80 12.05
N ASP A 147 -0.99 16.40 11.37
CA ASP A 147 0.00 15.66 10.58
C ASP A 147 1.16 15.21 11.46
N LYS A 148 1.54 13.94 11.37
CA LYS A 148 2.63 13.35 12.15
C LYS A 148 3.98 13.42 11.45
N LEU A 149 4.03 13.85 10.18
CA LEU A 149 5.27 14.05 9.42
C LEU A 149 6.09 12.76 9.25
N TYR A 150 5.42 11.62 9.09
CA TYR A 150 6.10 10.35 8.79
C TYR A 150 6.38 10.17 7.30
N GLY A 151 5.79 11.02 6.43
CA GLY A 151 5.93 10.92 4.99
C GLY A 151 7.16 11.65 4.45
N LEU A 152 7.55 11.30 3.23
CA LEU A 152 8.62 11.98 2.50
C LEU A 152 8.23 13.41 2.13
N LYS A 153 7.05 13.59 1.52
CA LYS A 153 6.61 14.87 0.96
C LYS A 153 6.40 15.93 2.03
N GLU A 154 5.77 15.59 3.14
CA GLU A 154 5.62 16.54 4.26
C GLU A 154 6.97 17.11 4.73
N ASN A 155 7.96 16.24 4.92
CA ASN A 155 9.27 16.66 5.42
C ASN A 155 10.02 17.52 4.40
N VAL A 156 9.93 17.19 3.11
CA VAL A 156 10.50 18.02 2.03
C VAL A 156 9.84 19.41 2.01
N ILE A 157 8.50 19.48 2.08
CA ILE A 157 7.75 20.74 2.04
C ILE A 157 8.12 21.65 3.23
N LEU A 158 8.34 21.04 4.41
CA LEU A 158 8.71 21.77 5.63
C LEU A 158 10.21 22.04 5.77
N GLY A 159 11.06 21.55 4.85
CA GLY A 159 12.51 21.68 4.94
C GLY A 159 13.17 20.86 6.04
N ARG A 160 12.54 19.75 6.46
CA ARG A 160 13.09 18.78 7.43
C ARG A 160 13.78 17.64 6.71
N LEU A 161 14.68 16.94 7.42
CA LEU A 161 15.28 15.70 6.92
C LEU A 161 14.19 14.67 6.62
N ILE A 162 14.26 14.06 5.43
CA ILE A 162 13.33 13.01 5.01
C ILE A 162 13.59 11.71 5.78
N PRO A 163 12.57 10.93 6.14
CA PRO A 163 12.71 9.71 6.93
C PRO A 163 13.13 8.50 6.06
N VAL A 164 14.20 8.63 5.28
CA VAL A 164 14.79 7.53 4.48
C VAL A 164 16.31 7.62 4.45
N GLY A 165 16.98 6.47 4.29
CA GLY A 165 18.44 6.40 4.23
C GLY A 165 19.10 7.00 5.47
N SER A 166 20.03 7.93 5.28
CA SER A 166 20.71 8.68 6.37
C SER A 166 19.78 9.55 7.20
N GLY A 167 18.51 9.72 6.80
CA GLY A 167 17.53 10.47 7.57
C GLY A 167 16.85 9.68 8.70
N PHE A 168 16.97 8.34 8.73
CA PHE A 168 16.50 7.59 9.90
C PHE A 168 17.43 7.83 11.10
N SER A 169 16.84 7.92 12.30
CA SER A 169 17.56 8.03 13.57
C SER A 169 18.64 6.95 13.73
N ASP A 170 18.30 5.72 13.33
CA ASP A 170 19.15 4.54 13.51
C ASP A 170 20.39 4.58 12.61
N PHE A 171 20.29 5.21 11.43
CA PHE A 171 21.42 5.39 10.50
C PHE A 171 22.22 6.69 10.75
N ARG A 172 21.70 7.64 11.55
CA ARG A 172 22.43 8.88 11.88
C ARG A 172 23.57 8.66 12.87
N ASN A 173 23.42 7.70 13.76
CA ASN A 173 24.41 7.37 14.79
C ASN A 173 25.07 6.00 14.55
N LEU A 174 24.92 5.44 13.36
CA LEU A 174 25.58 4.19 13.01
C LEU A 174 27.06 4.49 12.71
N GLU A 175 27.93 4.24 13.69
CA GLU A 175 29.37 4.13 13.42
C GLU A 175 29.59 2.88 12.57
N VAL A 176 29.96 3.10 11.31
CA VAL A 176 30.39 2.03 10.42
C VAL A 176 31.83 1.74 10.76
N ASP A 177 32.06 0.65 11.48
CA ASP A 177 33.39 0.13 11.70
C ASP A 177 33.86 -0.49 10.37
N THR A 178 34.58 0.30 9.57
CA THR A 178 35.29 -0.23 8.41
C THR A 178 36.45 -1.04 8.96
N THR A 179 36.29 -2.36 9.07
CA THR A 179 37.43 -3.27 9.08
C THR A 179 38.12 -3.16 7.72
N ASP A 180 39.00 -2.16 7.61
CA ASP A 180 40.17 -2.19 6.72
C ASP A 180 41.17 -3.24 7.25
N ALA A 181 40.68 -4.45 7.51
CA ALA A 181 41.49 -5.60 7.83
C ALA A 181 41.96 -6.22 6.50
N GLU A 182 43.08 -5.70 6.03
CA GLU A 182 44.10 -6.40 5.26
C GLU A 182 43.75 -6.81 3.82
N ILE A 183 43.82 -5.83 2.90
CA ILE A 183 44.31 -6.08 1.53
C ILE A 183 45.58 -5.23 1.35
N SER A 184 46.61 -5.54 2.12
CA SER A 184 47.99 -5.17 1.80
C SER A 184 48.88 -6.33 2.21
N GLU A 185 49.73 -6.76 1.27
CA GLU A 185 50.74 -7.84 1.39
C GLU A 185 50.27 -9.26 1.01
N ALA A 186 49.85 -9.43 -0.26
CA ALA A 186 50.33 -10.60 -0.98
C ALA A 186 51.82 -10.35 -1.30
N SER A 187 52.66 -10.85 -0.41
CA SER A 187 54.11 -10.86 -0.46
C SER A 187 54.65 -11.41 -1.79
N ASP A 188 55.69 -10.74 -2.28
CA ASP A 188 56.68 -11.25 -3.24
C ASP A 188 57.04 -12.71 -2.97
N ASP A 189 56.96 -13.53 -4.02
CA ASP A 189 57.82 -14.70 -4.28
C ASP A 189 58.09 -14.78 -5.80
#